data_AF-A0A931H542-F1
#
_entry.id   AF-A0A931H542-F1
#
_cell.length_a   1.000
_cell.length_b   1.000
_cell.length_c   1.000
_cell.angle_alpha   90.00
_cell.angle_beta   90.00
_cell.angle_gamma   90.00
#
_symmetry.space_group_name_H-M   'P 1'
#
loop_
_entity.id
_entity.type
_entity.pdbx_description
1 polymer ?
#
loop_
_entity_poly.entity_id
_entity_poly.type
_entity_poly.pdbx_seq_one_letter_code
_entity_poly.pdbx_strand_id
1 'polypeptide(L)'
;MQMLYDSETFVVVHMQANEPADGEPAPRTARHGFEIVDKRSNKEVYLDGSWAEAFQRQINAWQLNTPTQEEVEETLDGYAELAQNPLVMH
;
A
#
# COMPACT_ATOMS: atom_id res chain seq x y z
N MET A 1 5.77 -10.47 -4.04
CA MET A 1 5.09 -9.97 -2.83
C MET A 1 6.15 -9.70 -1.78
N GLN A 2 6.23 -8.48 -1.27
CA GLN A 2 7.19 -8.06 -0.25
C GLN A 2 6.39 -7.55 0.95
N MET A 3 6.54 -8.17 2.12
CA MET A 3 5.95 -7.63 3.35
C MET A 3 6.73 -6.37 3.77
N LEU A 4 6.05 -5.24 3.88
CA LEU A 4 6.65 -3.95 4.21
C LEU A 4 6.51 -3.62 5.70
N TYR A 5 5.42 -4.07 6.32
CA TYR A 5 5.12 -3.78 7.71
C TYR A 5 4.29 -4.91 8.31
N ASP A 6 4.61 -5.28 9.55
CA ASP A 6 3.88 -6.25 10.36
C ASP A 6 3.77 -5.71 11.79
N SER A 7 2.57 -5.61 12.30
CA SER A 7 2.30 -5.30 13.70
C SER A 7 1.05 -6.04 14.18
N GLU A 8 0.72 -5.95 15.46
CA GLU A 8 -0.44 -6.63 16.04
C GLU A 8 -1.77 -6.14 15.43
N THR A 9 -1.80 -4.89 14.97
CA THR A 9 -2.97 -4.20 14.42
C THR A 9 -3.04 -4.25 12.91
N PHE A 10 -1.92 -4.03 12.21
CA PHE A 10 -1.89 -3.90 10.75
C PHE A 10 -0.80 -4.74 10.10
N VAL A 11 -1.04 -5.12 8.83
CA VAL A 11 -0.05 -5.71 7.93
C VAL A 11 -0.07 -4.96 6.61
N VAL A 12 1.11 -4.70 6.06
CA VAL A 12 1.26 -4.08 4.74
C VAL A 12 2.07 -4.99 3.83
N VAL A 13 1.48 -5.32 2.68
CA VAL A 13 2.13 -6.13 1.64
C VAL A 13 2.22 -5.32 0.36
N HIS A 14 3.43 -5.21 -0.18
CA HIS A 14 3.64 -4.69 -1.52
C HIS A 14 3.49 -5.82 -2.54
N MET A 15 2.50 -5.66 -3.41
CA MET A 15 2.27 -6.46 -4.60
C MET A 15 2.84 -5.73 -5.81
N GLN A 16 4.03 -6.12 -6.22
CA GLN A 16 4.59 -5.65 -7.48
C GLN A 16 3.92 -6.45 -8.62
N ALA A 17 3.09 -5.80 -9.43
CA ALA A 17 2.49 -6.45 -10.59
C ALA A 17 3.53 -6.56 -11.71
N ASN A 18 4.21 -7.71 -11.71
CA ASN A 18 5.05 -8.26 -12.77
C ASN A 18 6.14 -7.32 -13.35
N GLU A 19 7.39 -7.60 -13.00
CA GLU A 19 8.49 -7.33 -13.93
C GLU A 19 8.15 -8.01 -15.27
N PRO A 20 8.31 -7.33 -16.41
CA PRO A 20 8.02 -7.94 -17.71
C PRO A 20 8.86 -9.21 -17.85
N ALA A 21 8.21 -10.32 -18.18
CA ALA A 21 8.93 -11.48 -18.69
C ALA A 21 9.64 -11.06 -19.98
N ASP A 22 10.90 -11.49 -20.13
CA ASP A 22 11.79 -11.13 -21.24
C ASP A 22 11.06 -11.28 -22.59
N GLY A 23 10.78 -10.16 -23.26
CA GLY A 23 10.17 -10.11 -24.60
C GLY A 23 8.82 -9.39 -24.76
N GLU A 24 8.14 -9.02 -23.68
CA GLU A 24 6.91 -8.20 -23.77
C GLU A 24 7.20 -6.71 -23.47
N PRO A 25 6.58 -5.76 -24.19
CA PRO A 25 6.70 -4.35 -23.84
C PRO A 25 6.16 -4.18 -22.41
N ALA A 26 7.07 -3.92 -21.47
CA ALA A 26 6.73 -3.61 -20.10
C ALA A 26 5.58 -2.59 -20.12
N PRO A 27 4.46 -2.82 -19.42
CA PRO A 27 3.50 -1.75 -19.21
C PRO A 27 4.28 -0.58 -18.63
N ARG A 28 4.24 0.59 -19.29
CA ARG A 28 5.08 1.76 -18.99
C ARG A 28 4.93 2.29 -17.55
N THR A 29 3.97 1.77 -16.81
CA THR A 29 3.74 2.04 -15.40
C THR A 29 3.89 0.73 -14.67
N ALA A 30 4.97 0.57 -13.91
CA ALA A 30 5.04 -0.47 -12.90
C ALA A 30 3.79 -0.28 -12.01
N ARG A 31 2.85 -1.22 -12.12
CA ARG A 31 1.62 -1.17 -11.33
C ARG A 31 1.99 -1.63 -9.93
N HIS A 32 2.49 -0.69 -9.13
CA HIS A 32 2.62 -0.87 -7.70
C HIS A 32 1.21 -1.11 -7.14
N GLY A 33 1.04 -2.20 -6.40
CA GLY A 33 -0.16 -2.48 -5.65
C GLY A 33 0.22 -2.67 -4.19
N PHE A 34 -0.61 -2.18 -3.27
CA PHE A 34 -0.40 -2.40 -1.84
C PHE A 34 -1.66 -2.99 -1.23
N GLU A 35 -1.45 -3.87 -0.27
CA GLU A 35 -2.53 -4.43 0.54
C GLU A 35 -2.28 -4.06 1.98
N ILE A 36 -3.26 -3.40 2.59
CA ILE A 36 -3.28 -3.03 3.98
C ILE A 36 -4.35 -3.88 4.66
N VAL A 37 -3.93 -4.70 5.62
CA VAL A 37 -4.82 -5.59 6.38
C VAL A 37 -4.91 -5.07 7.80
N ASP A 38 -6.11 -4.66 8.23
CA ASP A 38 -6.42 -4.39 9.64
C ASP A 38 -6.82 -5.71 10.32
N LYS A 39 -5.93 -6.23 11.17
CA LYS A 39 -6.14 -7.46 11.94
C LYS A 39 -7.25 -7.29 12.98
N ARG A 40 -7.47 -6.08 13.50
CA ARG A 40 -8.48 -5.79 14.53
C ARG A 40 -9.90 -6.01 14.00
N SER A 41 -10.18 -5.52 12.80
CA SER A 41 -11.49 -5.61 12.16
C SER A 41 -11.57 -6.70 11.10
N ASN A 42 -10.48 -7.40 10.84
CA ASN A 42 -10.33 -8.37 9.74
C ASN A 42 -10.70 -7.76 8.39
N LYS A 43 -10.26 -6.52 8.14
CA LYS A 43 -10.52 -5.76 6.91
C LYS A 43 -9.28 -5.70 6.05
N GLU A 44 -9.47 -5.81 4.75
CA GLU A 44 -8.39 -5.78 3.76
C GLU A 44 -8.67 -4.67 2.76
N VAL A 45 -7.69 -3.80 2.54
CA VAL A 45 -7.76 -2.68 1.60
C VAL A 45 -6.66 -2.81 0.58
N TYR A 46 -7.07 -2.89 -0.68
CA TYR A 46 -6.15 -2.89 -1.80
C TYR A 46 -6.03 -1.49 -2.40
N LEU A 47 -4.80 -0.99 -2.49
CA LEU A 47 -4.44 0.27 -3.12
C LEU A 47 -3.83 -0.01 -4.49
N ASP A 48 -4.41 0.59 -5.53
CA ASP A 48 -3.91 0.56 -6.90
C ASP A 48 -3.92 1.94 -7.56
N GLY A 49 -3.28 2.05 -8.73
CA GLY A 49 -3.24 3.29 -9.51
C GLY A 49 -2.68 4.47 -8.72
N SER A 50 -3.42 5.58 -8.69
CA SER A 50 -2.98 6.82 -8.03
C SER A 50 -2.82 6.68 -6.51
N TRP A 51 -3.60 5.80 -5.87
CA TRP A 51 -3.47 5.52 -4.44
C TRP A 51 -2.19 4.75 -4.13
N ALA A 52 -1.87 3.75 -4.95
CA ALA A 52 -0.61 3.04 -4.81
C ALA A 52 0.60 3.95 -5.07
N GLU A 53 0.54 4.87 -6.03
CA GLU A 53 1.63 5.82 -6.25
C GLU A 53 1.84 6.78 -5.06
N ALA A 54 0.75 7.25 -4.44
CA ALA A 54 0.83 8.05 -3.22
C ALA A 54 1.46 7.25 -2.07
N PHE A 55 1.00 6.02 -1.86
CA PHE A 55 1.51 5.14 -0.81
C PHE A 55 2.97 4.74 -1.05
N GLN A 56 3.37 4.47 -2.29
CA GLN A 56 4.77 4.19 -2.63
C GLN A 56 5.69 5.36 -2.24
N ARG A 57 5.26 6.62 -2.43
CA ARG A 57 6.01 7.78 -1.96
C ARG A 57 6.09 7.83 -0.43
N GLN A 58 5.02 7.46 0.27
CA GLN A 58 4.99 7.35 1.72
C GLN A 58 6.02 6.31 2.22
N ILE A 59 6.05 5.11 1.62
CA ILE A 59 7.03 4.05 1.94
C ILE A 59 8.46 4.55 1.74
N ASN A 60 8.75 5.25 0.64
CA ASN A 60 10.07 5.83 0.40
C ASN A 60 10.44 6.87 1.46
N ALA A 61 9.49 7.73 1.87
CA ALA A 61 9.70 8.69 2.94
C ALA A 61 9.97 8.00 4.28
N TRP A 62 9.30 6.88 4.55
CA TRP A 62 9.52 6.07 5.75
C TRP A 62 10.89 5.42 5.78
N GLN A 63 11.40 4.95 4.65
CA GLN A 63 12.78 4.43 4.56
C GLN A 63 13.84 5.50 4.86
N LEU A 64 13.55 6.77 4.55
CA LEU A 64 14.47 7.88 4.80
C LEU A 64 14.39 8.41 6.24
N ASN A 65 13.19 8.52 6.81
CA ASN A 65 12.98 9.20 8.09
C ASN A 65 12.72 8.25 9.27
N THR A 66 12.53 6.95 9.02
CA THR A 66 12.22 5.91 10.03
C THR A 66 11.13 6.37 11.00
N PRO A 67 9.85 6.46 10.56
CA PRO A 67 8.75 6.89 11.42
C PRO A 67 8.59 5.95 12.63
N THR A 68 7.91 6.44 13.66
CA THR A 68 7.48 5.60 14.77
C THR A 68 6.35 4.68 14.33
N GLN A 69 6.12 3.62 15.11
CA GLN A 69 5.00 2.72 14.89
C GLN A 69 3.65 3.46 14.90
N GLU A 70 3.43 4.37 15.85
CA GLU A 70 2.19 5.17 15.93
C GLU A 70 1.91 5.95 14.64
N GLU A 71 2.90 6.63 14.07
CA GLU A 71 2.76 7.39 12.82
C GLU A 71 2.42 6.50 11.62
N VAL A 72 3.01 5.29 11.58
CA VAL A 72 2.68 4.29 10.57
C VAL A 72 1.24 3.82 10.75
N GLU A 73 0.85 3.46 11.97
CA GLU A 73 -0.52 3.01 12.27
C GLU A 73 -1.57 4.08 11.98
N GLU A 74 -1.36 5.35 12.36
CA GLU A 74 -2.27 6.46 12.03
C GLU A 74 -2.43 6.64 10.52
N THR A 75 -1.33 6.52 9.78
CA THR A 75 -1.37 6.58 8.32
C THR A 75 -2.20 5.42 7.75
N LEU A 76 -1.97 4.19 8.22
CA LEU A 76 -2.68 3.00 7.77
C LEU A 76 -4.17 3.02 8.14
N ASP A 77 -4.51 3.55 9.31
CA ASP A 77 -5.89 3.73 9.76
C ASP A 77 -6.67 4.64 8.79
N GLY A 78 -6.06 5.76 8.35
CA GLY A 78 -6.65 6.62 7.33
C GLY A 78 -6.91 5.92 5.99
N TYR A 79 -6.03 5.02 5.56
CA TYR A 79 -6.26 4.18 4.36
C TYR A 79 -7.35 3.12 4.59
N ALA A 80 -7.44 2.56 5.80
CA ALA A 80 -8.48 1.61 6.17
C ALA A 80 -9.88 2.25 6.23
N GLU A 81 -9.96 3.52 6.64
CA GLU A 81 -11.19 4.32 6.61
C GLU A 81 -11.62 4.68 5.18
N LEU A 82 -10.68 4.96 4.28
CA LEU A 82 -10.96 5.27 2.87
C LEU A 82 -11.72 4.13 2.16
N ALA A 83 -11.49 2.88 2.54
CA ALA A 83 -12.25 1.75 1.98
C ALA A 83 -13.73 1.72 2.43
N GLN A 84 -14.10 2.42 3.50
CA GLN A 84 -15.49 2.51 3.97
C GLN A 84 -16.31 3.55 3.20
N ASN A 85 -15.65 4.45 2.47
CA ASN A 85 -16.32 5.51 1.73
C ASN A 85 -15.89 5.46 0.26
N PRO A 86 -16.73 4.98 -0.68
CA PRO A 86 -16.39 4.95 -2.09
C PRO A 86 -16.29 6.39 -2.61
N LEU A 87 -15.12 7.00 -2.43
CA LEU A 87 -14.76 8.23 -3.11
C LEU A 87 -14.52 7.84 -4.57
N VAL A 88 -15.61 7.87 -5.35
CA VAL A 88 -15.55 7.89 -6.80
C VAL A 88 -14.79 9.16 -7.19
N MET A 89 -13.47 9.07 -7.28
CA MET A 89 -12.66 10.08 -7.94
C MET A 89 -12.73 9.80 -9.43
N HIS A 90 -13.24 10.79 -10.15
CA HIS A 90 -13.75 10.73 -11.52
C HIS A 90 -12.79 11.35 -12.52
#